data_AF-A0A5D6YCG2-F1
#
_entry.id   AF-A0A5D6YCG2-F1
#
_cell.length_a   1.000
_cell.length_b   1.000
_cell.length_c   1.000
_cell.angle_alpha   90.00
_cell.angle_beta   90.00
_cell.angle_gamma   90.00
#
_symmetry.space_group_name_H-M   'P 1'
#
loop_
_entity.id
_entity.type
_entity.pdbx_description
1 polymer ?
#
loop_
_entity_poly.entity_id
_entity_poly.type
_entity_poly.pdbx_seq_one_letter_code
_entity_poly.pdbx_strand_id
1 'polypeptide(L)'
;MATIGAGDLRPVYKKLLRLAKTLPAPKRDETLAQIRAEFRAPRDVSDPKAVSELLARAQSSIGYLKIVTPRKSSDAGVKNFIYKNGQRIEGTSGLADGAKHQIPDFNAQMVRHHKLLRRQHFMDRK
;
A
#
# COMPACT_ATOMS: atom_id res chain seq x y z
N MET A 1 -16.33 2.39 28.73
CA MET A 1 -15.89 3.46 27.81
C MET A 1 -14.41 3.27 27.55
N ALA A 2 -14.01 3.01 26.30
CA ALA A 2 -12.60 2.78 25.97
C ALA A 2 -11.80 4.06 26.17
N THR A 3 -10.77 4.01 27.01
CA THR A 3 -9.83 5.11 27.20
C THR A 3 -8.99 5.25 25.94
N ILE A 4 -9.28 6.27 25.14
CA ILE A 4 -8.47 6.64 23.97
C ILE A 4 -7.16 7.21 24.51
N GLY A 5 -6.22 6.33 24.83
CA GLY A 5 -4.92 6.69 25.35
C GLY A 5 -3.99 7.15 24.21
N ALA A 6 -2.91 7.85 24.58
CA ALA A 6 -1.86 8.32 23.67
C ALA A 6 -1.27 7.23 22.73
N GLY A 7 -1.49 5.95 23.04
CA GLY A 7 -1.19 4.81 22.19
C GLY A 7 -1.87 4.84 20.81
N ASP A 8 -3.08 5.41 20.70
CA ASP A 8 -3.85 5.48 19.44
C ASP A 8 -3.40 6.60 18.51
N LEU A 9 -2.79 7.66 19.04
CA LEU A 9 -2.30 8.79 18.24
C LEU A 9 -1.04 8.43 17.44
N ARG A 10 -0.15 7.61 18.00
CA ARG A 10 1.12 7.20 17.38
C ARG A 10 0.94 6.46 16.04
N PRO A 11 0.07 5.45 15.90
CA PRO A 11 -0.16 4.79 14.61
C PRO A 11 -0.81 5.72 13.57
N VAL A 12 -1.71 6.62 14.00
CA VAL A 12 -2.35 7.60 13.10
C VAL A 12 -1.31 8.60 12.58
N TYR A 13 -0.48 9.15 13.46
CA TYR A 13 0.64 10.03 13.10
C TYR A 13 1.60 9.36 12.10
N LYS A 14 2.00 8.11 12.35
CA LYS A 14 2.87 7.36 11.43
C LYS A 14 2.23 7.14 10.06
N LYS A 15 0.92 6.86 10.01
CA LYS A 15 0.17 6.72 8.74
C LYS A 15 0.15 8.03 7.97
N LEU A 16 -0.11 9.15 8.65
CA LEU A 16 -0.07 10.49 8.05
C LEU A 16 1.29 10.82 7.45
N LEU A 17 2.37 10.62 8.20
CA LEU A 17 3.72 10.84 7.69
C LEU A 17 4.04 9.97 6.46
N ARG A 18 3.57 8.71 6.45
CA ARG A 18 3.80 7.81 5.31
C ARG A 18 3.08 8.29 4.06
N LEU A 19 1.85 8.80 4.20
CA LEU A 19 1.06 9.35 3.09
C LEU A 19 1.60 10.70 2.60
N ALA A 20 1.99 11.58 3.52
CA ALA A 20 2.59 12.86 3.15
C ALA A 20 3.88 12.68 2.34
N LYS A 21 4.71 11.67 2.67
CA LYS A 21 5.91 11.31 1.89
C LYS A 21 5.64 10.90 0.44
N THR A 22 4.42 10.46 0.12
CA THR A 22 4.04 10.07 -1.25
C THR A 22 3.58 11.25 -2.12
N LEU A 23 3.45 12.45 -1.54
CA LEU A 23 3.12 13.66 -2.29
C LEU A 23 4.28 14.12 -3.20
N PRO A 24 3.97 14.85 -4.28
CA PRO A 24 4.98 15.52 -5.10
C PRO A 24 5.86 16.48 -4.28
N ALA A 25 7.14 16.60 -4.65
CA ALA A 25 8.16 17.37 -3.94
C ALA A 25 7.73 18.77 -3.44
N PRO A 26 7.05 19.64 -4.23
CA PRO A 26 6.72 20.99 -3.77
C PRO A 26 5.74 21.03 -2.59
N LYS A 27 4.81 20.07 -2.48
CA LYS A 27 3.79 20.04 -1.40
C LYS A 27 4.19 19.14 -0.23
N ARG A 28 5.17 18.26 -0.43
CA ARG A 28 5.58 17.27 0.58
C ARG A 28 6.13 17.92 1.83
N ASP A 29 7.03 18.88 1.68
CA ASP A 29 7.78 19.40 2.81
C ASP A 29 6.91 20.35 3.67
N GLU A 30 6.03 21.11 3.03
CA GLU A 30 5.00 21.93 3.69
C GLU A 30 4.00 21.06 4.49
N THR A 31 3.44 20.03 3.87
CA THR A 31 2.48 19.13 4.54
C THR A 31 3.12 18.34 5.68
N LEU A 32 4.39 17.95 5.55
CA LEU A 32 5.14 17.31 6.64
C LEU A 32 5.38 18.26 7.81
N ALA A 33 5.67 19.54 7.54
CA ALA A 33 5.84 20.55 8.58
C ALA A 33 4.51 20.81 9.32
N GLN A 34 3.40 20.95 8.59
CA GLN A 34 2.06 21.12 9.15
C GLN A 34 1.66 19.93 10.05
N ILE A 35 1.82 18.69 9.58
CA ILE A 35 1.52 17.48 10.37
C ILE A 35 2.39 17.43 11.64
N ARG A 36 3.67 17.81 11.55
CA ARG A 36 4.55 17.85 12.73
C ARG A 36 4.13 18.92 13.72
N ALA A 37 3.70 20.09 13.25
CA ALA A 37 3.23 21.17 14.11
C ALA A 37 1.92 20.78 14.82
N GLU A 38 0.93 20.26 14.08
CA GLU A 38 -0.37 19.85 14.61
C GLU A 38 -0.28 18.77 15.70
N PHE A 39 0.65 17.82 15.56
CA PHE A 39 0.82 16.76 16.57
C PHE A 39 1.79 17.13 17.69
N ARG A 40 2.58 18.20 17.54
CA ARG A 40 3.52 18.68 18.57
C ARG A 40 2.89 19.72 19.49
N ALA A 41 1.98 20.55 18.99
CA ALA A 41 1.28 21.57 19.78
C ALA A 41 0.43 21.00 20.94
N PRO A 42 -0.31 19.88 20.79
CA PRO A 42 -1.15 19.33 21.85
C PRO A 42 -0.43 18.27 22.72
N ARG A 43 0.91 18.28 22.78
CA ARG A 43 1.69 17.24 23.47
C ARG A 43 1.35 17.09 24.96
N ASP A 44 0.83 18.14 25.59
CA ASP A 44 0.48 18.16 27.01
C ASP A 44 -1.04 18.12 27.30
N VAL A 45 -1.89 18.06 26.27
CA VAL A 45 -3.35 18.03 26.45
C VAL A 45 -3.81 16.59 26.62
N SER A 46 -3.85 16.13 27.87
CA SER A 46 -4.36 14.82 28.27
C SER A 46 -5.88 14.82 28.50
N ASP A 47 -6.63 15.72 27.86
CA ASP A 47 -8.09 15.75 27.90
C ASP A 47 -8.65 14.80 26.82
N PRO A 48 -9.43 13.76 27.19
CA PRO A 48 -9.98 12.79 26.23
C PRO A 48 -10.81 13.42 25.11
N LYS A 49 -11.46 14.57 25.35
CA LYS A 49 -12.23 15.26 24.30
C LYS A 49 -11.33 15.84 23.22
N ALA A 50 -10.27 16.55 23.61
CA ALA A 50 -9.31 17.14 22.68
C ALA A 50 -8.58 16.07 21.85
N VAL A 51 -8.27 14.92 22.45
CA VAL A 51 -7.68 13.77 21.74
C VAL A 51 -8.64 13.24 20.67
N SER A 52 -9.93 13.12 20.98
CA SER A 52 -10.93 12.64 20.03
C SER A 52 -11.14 13.57 18.83
N GLU A 53 -11.13 14.89 19.05
CA GLU A 53 -11.24 15.89 17.99
C GLU A 53 -10.00 15.89 17.08
N LEU A 54 -8.82 15.77 17.67
CA LEU A 54 -7.56 15.66 16.93
C LEU A 54 -7.55 14.39 16.07
N LEU A 55 -8.01 13.26 16.63
CA LEU A 55 -8.15 12.01 15.88
C LEU A 55 -9.12 12.15 14.71
N ALA A 56 -10.28 12.78 14.91
CA ALA A 56 -11.26 13.01 13.85
C ALA A 56 -10.66 13.88 12.72
N ARG A 57 -9.96 14.96 13.08
CA ARG A 57 -9.26 15.84 12.12
C ARG A 57 -8.18 15.09 11.34
N ALA A 58 -7.39 14.27 12.03
CA ALA A 58 -6.35 13.43 11.43
C ALA A 58 -6.92 12.35 10.50
N GLN A 59 -8.08 11.78 10.81
CA GLN A 59 -8.75 10.80 9.94
C GLN A 59 -9.26 11.46 8.66
N SER A 60 -9.83 12.67 8.76
CA SER A 60 -10.27 13.46 7.60
C SER A 60 -9.09 13.82 6.69
N SER A 61 -7.95 14.25 7.26
CA SER A 61 -6.74 14.55 6.46
C SER A 61 -6.14 13.31 5.81
N ILE A 62 -6.20 12.14 6.45
CA ILE A 62 -5.88 10.85 5.81
C ILE A 62 -6.79 10.57 4.62
N GLY A 63 -8.10 10.81 4.77
CA GLY A 63 -9.08 10.64 3.70
C GLY A 63 -8.75 11.51 2.48
N TYR A 64 -8.53 12.80 2.72
CA TYR A 64 -8.12 13.76 1.69
C TYR A 64 -6.81 13.36 1.00
N LEU A 65 -5.77 13.04 1.78
CA LEU A 65 -4.48 12.64 1.22
C LEU A 65 -4.61 11.41 0.35
N LYS A 66 -5.40 10.41 0.74
CA LYS A 66 -5.63 9.20 -0.09
C LYS A 66 -6.29 9.52 -1.43
N ILE A 67 -7.12 10.56 -1.51
CA ILE A 67 -7.78 11.00 -2.75
C ILE A 67 -6.77 11.74 -3.64
N VAL A 68 -5.97 12.64 -3.05
CA VAL A 68 -5.07 13.53 -3.79
C VAL A 68 -3.75 12.88 -4.16
N THR A 69 -3.25 11.92 -3.38
CA THR A 69 -2.01 11.21 -3.71
C THR A 69 -2.31 10.11 -4.71
N PRO A 70 -1.77 10.16 -5.95
CA PRO A 70 -1.85 9.03 -6.86
C PRO A 70 -1.20 7.81 -6.19
N ARG A 71 -1.94 6.69 -6.13
CA ARG A 71 -1.37 5.43 -5.64
C ARG A 71 -0.24 5.03 -6.58
N LYS A 72 0.99 5.00 -6.07
CA LYS A 72 2.06 4.26 -6.75
C LYS A 72 1.65 2.80 -6.78
N SER A 73 1.46 2.23 -7.97
CA SER A 73 1.39 0.78 -8.13
C SER A 73 2.67 0.22 -7.53
N SER A 74 2.54 -0.53 -6.45
CA SER A 74 3.69 -1.29 -5.95
C SER A 74 3.81 -2.52 -6.85
N ASP A 75 4.77 -2.51 -7.76
CA ASP A 75 5.26 -3.75 -8.42
C ASP A 75 6.02 -4.65 -7.44
N ALA A 76 6.03 -4.32 -6.15
CA ALA A 76 6.55 -5.15 -5.07
C ALA A 76 5.76 -6.48 -4.99
N GLY A 77 6.18 -7.45 -5.81
CA GLY A 77 5.57 -8.76 -5.95
C GLY A 77 5.28 -9.18 -7.41
N VAL A 78 5.28 -8.24 -8.36
CA VAL A 78 5.13 -8.55 -9.79
C VAL A 78 6.50 -8.93 -10.33
N LYS A 79 6.80 -10.23 -10.34
CA LYS A 79 7.95 -10.77 -11.05
C LYS A 79 7.58 -10.88 -12.52
N ASN A 80 8.22 -10.06 -13.37
CA ASN A 80 8.07 -10.16 -14.80
C ASN A 80 8.94 -11.32 -15.31
N PHE A 81 8.32 -12.30 -15.97
CA PHE A 81 9.02 -13.46 -16.52
C PHE A 81 9.15 -13.34 -18.04
N ILE A 82 10.31 -13.73 -18.56
CA ILE A 82 10.56 -13.77 -20.00
C ILE A 82 10.47 -15.23 -20.44
N TYR A 83 9.60 -15.50 -21.41
CA TYR A 83 9.48 -16.81 -22.04
C TYR A 83 10.12 -16.77 -23.42
N LYS A 84 10.99 -17.74 -23.72
CA LYS A 84 11.56 -17.96 -25.06
C LYS A 84 11.30 -19.42 -25.43
N ASN A 85 10.70 -19.67 -26.59
CA ASN A 85 10.37 -21.02 -27.07
C ASN A 85 9.63 -21.90 -26.03
N GLY A 86 8.68 -21.31 -25.29
CA GLY A 86 7.89 -22.01 -24.27
C GLY A 86 8.60 -22.30 -22.94
N GLN A 87 9.89 -21.97 -22.81
CA GLN A 87 10.65 -22.16 -21.57
C GLN A 87 10.85 -20.83 -20.83
N ARG A 88 10.74 -20.87 -19.49
CA ARG A 88 10.96 -19.71 -18.61
C ARG A 88 12.46 -19.51 -18.42
N ILE A 89 12.94 -18.30 -18.71
CA ILE A 89 14.34 -17.90 -18.45
C ILE A 89 14.33 -16.97 -17.24
N GLU A 90 15.09 -17.31 -16.19
CA GLU A 90 15.29 -16.44 -15.03
C GLU A 90 16.50 -15.53 -15.26
N GLY A 91 16.25 -14.24 -15.51
CA GLY A 91 17.30 -13.23 -15.52
C GLY A 91 17.25 -12.25 -16.69
N THR A 92 17.91 -11.11 -16.49
CA THR A 92 18.19 -10.06 -17.47
C THR A 92 19.40 -10.37 -18.36
N SER A 93 19.87 -11.61 -18.39
CA SER A 93 21.02 -12.06 -19.19
C SER A 93 20.55 -12.65 -20.52
N GLY A 94 20.33 -11.79 -21.52
CA GLY A 94 19.93 -12.21 -22.86
C GLY A 94 19.41 -11.06 -23.71
N LEU A 95 20.21 -10.01 -23.88
CA LEU A 95 19.85 -8.78 -24.61
C LEU A 95 20.05 -8.92 -26.14
N ALA A 96 19.70 -10.06 -26.74
CA ALA A 96 19.77 -10.22 -28.19
C ALA A 96 18.57 -11.01 -28.72
N ASP A 97 17.79 -10.29 -29.52
CA ASP A 97 16.85 -10.75 -30.55
C ASP A 97 15.61 -11.57 -30.14
N GLY A 98 14.45 -10.99 -30.40
CA GLY A 98 13.15 -11.65 -30.30
C GLY A 98 12.06 -10.80 -29.64
N ALA A 99 10.83 -10.87 -30.18
CA ALA A 99 9.65 -10.19 -29.66
C ALA A 99 9.39 -10.58 -28.20
N LYS A 100 9.38 -9.60 -27.30
CA LYS A 100 9.19 -9.78 -25.86
C LYS A 100 7.72 -9.65 -25.53
N HIS A 101 7.08 -10.71 -25.06
CA HIS A 101 5.76 -10.61 -24.44
C HIS A 101 5.92 -10.61 -22.92
N GLN A 102 5.64 -9.47 -22.28
CA GLN A 102 5.50 -9.37 -20.82
C GLN A 102 4.15 -9.96 -20.44
N ILE A 103 4.13 -11.23 -20.05
CA ILE A 103 2.91 -11.94 -19.67
C ILE A 103 3.06 -12.41 -18.22
N PRO A 104 2.03 -12.27 -17.37
CA PRO A 104 2.02 -12.89 -16.05
C PRO A 104 2.23 -14.41 -16.15
N ASP A 105 2.97 -15.00 -15.22
CA ASP A 105 3.37 -16.42 -15.25
C ASP A 105 2.17 -17.36 -15.46
N PHE A 106 2.10 -17.93 -16.68
CA PHE A 106 1.01 -18.82 -17.09
C PHE A 106 0.94 -20.07 -16.20
N ASN A 107 2.09 -20.63 -15.81
CA ASN A 107 2.14 -21.83 -14.99
C ASN A 107 1.65 -21.54 -13.57
N ALA A 108 2.05 -20.39 -13.00
CA ALA A 108 1.56 -19.96 -11.70
C ALA A 108 0.04 -19.67 -11.72
N GLN A 109 -0.48 -19.12 -12.82
CA GLN A 109 -1.92 -18.90 -13.00
C GLN A 109 -2.70 -20.22 -13.10
N MET A 110 -2.18 -21.22 -13.82
CA MET A 110 -2.78 -22.55 -13.91
C MET A 110 -2.87 -23.26 -12.56
N VAL A 111 -1.81 -23.20 -11.74
CA VAL A 111 -1.86 -23.76 -10.38
C VAL A 111 -2.93 -23.09 -9.52
N ARG A 112 -3.04 -21.75 -9.61
CA ARG A 112 -4.10 -21.01 -8.89
C ARG A 112 -5.50 -21.37 -9.40
N HIS A 113 -5.67 -21.51 -10.71
CA HIS A 113 -6.93 -21.89 -11.34
C HIS A 113 -7.38 -23.28 -10.87
N HIS A 114 -6.52 -24.29 -10.92
CA HIS A 114 -6.82 -25.63 -10.42
C HIS A 114 -7.17 -25.64 -8.94
N LYS A 115 -6.43 -24.87 -8.12
CA LYS A 115 -6.72 -24.75 -6.69
C LYS A 115 -8.10 -24.14 -6.43
N LEU A 116 -8.52 -23.18 -7.25
CA LEU A 116 -9.83 -22.54 -7.15
C LEU A 116 -10.97 -23.49 -7.56
N LEU A 117 -10.79 -24.28 -8.63
CA LEU A 117 -11.75 -25.29 -9.05
C LEU A 117 -11.96 -26.39 -8.01
N ARG A 118 -10.90 -26.84 -7.33
CA ARG A 118 -10.99 -27.78 -6.20
C ARG A 118 -11.73 -27.18 -5.01
N ARG A 119 -11.44 -25.92 -4.65
CA ARG A 119 -12.15 -25.22 -3.56
C ARG A 119 -13.64 -25.05 -3.82
N GLN A 120 -14.02 -24.91 -5.09
CA GLN A 120 -15.41 -24.81 -5.51
C GLN A 120 -16.06 -26.19 -5.73
N HIS A 121 -15.37 -27.28 -5.36
CA HIS A 121 -15.82 -28.66 -5.52
C HIS A 121 -16.28 -28.99 -6.95
N PHE A 122 -15.71 -28.34 -7.97
CA PHE A 122 -15.98 -28.70 -9.37
C PHE A 122 -15.27 -29.99 -9.77
N MET A 123 -14.11 -30.27 -9.17
CA MET A 123 -13.29 -31.46 -9.46
C MET A 123 -13.49 -32.61 -8.47
N ASP A 124 -13.95 -32.30 -7.25
CA ASP A 124 -14.08 -33.26 -6.14
C ASP A 124 -15.55 -33.62 -5.87
N ARG A 125 -16.43 -33.46 -6.87
CA ARG A 125 -17.83 -33.88 -6.80
C ARG A 125 -17.91 -35.39 -7.02
N LYS A 126 -18.05 -36.15 -5.93
CA LYS A 126 -18.56 -37.53 -5.94
C LYS A 126 -20.05 -37.52 -5.62
#